data_AF-A0A0Q8ZVH1-F1
#
_entry.id   AF-A0A0Q8ZVH1-F1
#
_cell.length_a   1.000
_cell.length_b   1.000
_cell.length_c   1.000
_cell.angle_alpha   90.00
_cell.angle_beta   90.00
_cell.angle_gamma   90.00
#
_symmetry.space_group_name_H-M   'P 1'
#
loop_
_entity.id
_entity.type
_entity.pdbx_description
1 polymer ?
#
loop_
_entity_poly.entity_id
_entity_poly.type
_entity_poly.pdbx_seq_one_letter_code
_entity_poly.pdbx_strand_id
1 'polypeptide(L)'
;MKKILFSLIIIGLLSCNNKKNDNQPTVIKNPAPEIQVVVDVKKITGKSKIEVDKILGKSDKVEPFTESSTPCKKEPCEKAYYQKDKYEIIFIKGKADWITINNLSEYDFTEENIQIFGIPITRPEFSNPQNLIRWKDIEGINEINIFNNGSGKISYAYIKTFTD
;
A
#
# COMPACT_ATOMS: atom_id res chain seq x y z
N MET A 1 77.32 -23.77 -6.46
CA MET A 1 78.02 -25.05 -6.20
C MET A 1 77.17 -25.90 -5.28
N LYS A 2 77.05 -27.20 -5.60
CA LYS A 2 76.27 -28.24 -4.89
C LYS A 2 76.49 -28.23 -3.38
N LYS A 3 75.43 -28.57 -2.63
CA LYS A 3 75.45 -29.73 -1.70
C LYS A 3 74.02 -30.17 -1.40
N ILE A 4 73.75 -31.41 -1.81
CA ILE A 4 72.60 -32.24 -1.45
C ILE A 4 72.92 -32.86 -0.09
N LEU A 5 71.97 -32.87 0.84
CA LEU A 5 71.93 -33.91 1.87
C LEU A 5 70.48 -34.37 2.05
N PHE A 6 70.27 -35.64 1.69
CA PHE A 6 69.11 -36.44 2.06
C PHE A 6 69.20 -36.80 3.55
N SER A 7 68.07 -36.76 4.26
CA SER A 7 67.83 -37.73 5.33
C SER A 7 66.33 -37.99 5.49
N LEU A 8 65.98 -39.28 5.41
CA LEU A 8 64.65 -39.86 5.62
C LEU A 8 64.28 -39.90 7.11
N ILE A 9 62.99 -39.79 7.43
CA ILE A 9 62.20 -40.49 8.48
C ILE A 9 60.73 -40.10 8.18
N ILE A 10 59.88 -40.94 7.59
CA ILE A 10 59.17 -42.13 8.09
C ILE A 10 58.03 -41.82 9.11
N ILE A 11 56.81 -42.02 8.60
CA ILE A 11 55.55 -42.48 9.24
C ILE A 11 54.71 -41.50 10.08
N GLY A 12 53.46 -41.34 9.64
CA GLY A 12 52.34 -40.82 10.42
C GLY A 12 51.06 -40.72 9.59
N LEU A 13 50.40 -41.86 9.34
CA LEU A 13 49.02 -41.91 8.82
C LEU A 13 48.07 -41.26 9.84
N LEU A 14 47.49 -40.11 9.49
CA LEU A 14 46.21 -39.68 10.05
C LEU A 14 45.34 -39.15 8.91
N SER A 15 44.53 -40.08 8.40
CA SER A 15 43.36 -39.79 7.60
C SER A 15 42.32 -39.10 8.49
N CYS A 16 42.04 -37.82 8.24
CA CYS A 16 40.79 -37.19 8.64
C CYS A 16 40.12 -36.65 7.38
N ASN A 17 39.23 -37.46 6.82
CA ASN A 17 38.17 -37.04 5.92
C ASN A 17 37.31 -35.98 6.63
N ASN A 18 37.61 -34.70 6.45
CA ASN A 18 36.66 -33.64 6.79
C ASN A 18 35.61 -33.56 5.66
N LYS A 19 34.57 -34.40 5.76
CA LYS A 19 33.27 -34.08 5.17
C LYS A 19 32.84 -32.74 5.74
N LYS A 20 32.83 -31.70 4.90
CA LYS A 20 32.10 -30.47 5.19
C LYS A 20 30.63 -30.85 5.33
N ASN A 21 30.16 -30.90 6.58
CA ASN A 21 28.75 -30.77 6.89
C ASN A 21 28.42 -29.29 6.72
N ASP A 22 27.87 -28.93 5.56
CA ASP A 22 27.21 -27.64 5.36
C ASP A 22 25.86 -27.67 6.09
N ASN A 23 25.90 -27.68 7.43
CA ASN A 23 24.76 -27.28 8.25
C ASN A 23 24.87 -25.78 8.47
N GLN A 24 24.66 -25.02 7.39
CA GLN A 24 24.30 -23.62 7.50
C GLN A 24 22.88 -23.57 8.09
N PRO A 25 22.64 -22.86 9.20
CA PRO A 25 21.30 -22.59 9.66
C PRO A 25 20.58 -21.85 8.53
N THR A 26 19.62 -22.52 7.88
CA THR A 26 18.64 -21.87 7.03
C THR A 26 17.91 -20.85 7.90
N VAL A 27 18.29 -19.59 7.77
CA VAL A 27 17.48 -18.46 8.21
C VAL A 27 16.13 -18.66 7.54
N ILE A 28 15.15 -19.12 8.31
CA ILE A 28 13.75 -19.12 7.91
C ILE A 28 13.41 -17.65 7.74
N LYS A 29 13.58 -17.12 6.52
CA LYS A 29 12.92 -15.90 6.11
C LYS A 29 11.45 -16.26 6.10
N ASN A 30 10.77 -15.99 7.21
CA ASN A 30 9.31 -15.92 7.19
C ASN A 30 8.96 -15.03 5.97
N PRO A 31 8.16 -15.52 5.01
CA PRO A 31 7.72 -14.66 3.93
C PRO A 31 7.07 -13.45 4.58
N ALA A 32 7.48 -12.25 4.15
CA ALA A 32 6.83 -11.02 4.57
C ALA A 32 5.30 -11.22 4.37
N PRO A 33 4.46 -10.80 5.33
CA PRO A 33 3.02 -10.95 5.18
C PRO A 33 2.59 -10.38 3.83
N GLU A 34 1.91 -11.19 3.03
CA GLU A 34 1.39 -10.79 1.73
C GLU A 34 0.35 -9.68 1.99
N ILE A 35 0.64 -8.46 1.52
CA ILE A 35 -0.22 -7.31 1.75
C ILE A 35 -1.50 -7.52 0.94
N GLN A 36 -2.61 -7.72 1.66
CA GLN A 36 -3.92 -7.80 1.03
C GLN A 36 -4.32 -6.42 0.52
N VAL A 37 -4.42 -6.27 -0.80
CA VAL A 37 -4.94 -5.05 -1.41
C VAL A 37 -6.43 -4.94 -1.09
N VAL A 38 -6.81 -3.90 -0.33
CA VAL A 38 -8.20 -3.59 0.01
C VAL A 38 -8.95 -3.15 -1.23
N VAL A 39 -8.34 -2.25 -2.01
CA VAL A 39 -8.86 -1.74 -3.26
C VAL A 39 -7.73 -1.18 -4.11
N ASP A 40 -7.73 -1.45 -5.40
CA ASP A 40 -6.80 -0.81 -6.34
C ASP A 40 -7.41 0.52 -6.79
N VAL A 41 -6.98 1.62 -6.16
CA VAL A 41 -7.62 2.93 -6.36
C VAL A 41 -7.47 3.42 -7.79
N LYS A 42 -6.42 3.01 -8.51
CA LYS A 42 -6.20 3.35 -9.93
C LYS A 42 -7.29 2.78 -10.84
N LYS A 43 -7.98 1.72 -10.40
CA LYS A 43 -9.13 1.18 -11.13
C LYS A 43 -10.39 2.02 -10.93
N ILE A 44 -10.45 2.92 -9.95
CA ILE A 44 -11.66 3.70 -9.60
C ILE A 44 -11.51 5.16 -10.01
N THR A 45 -10.35 5.76 -9.75
CA THR A 45 -10.09 7.19 -9.98
C THR A 45 -10.42 7.61 -11.41
N GLY A 46 -11.21 8.69 -11.56
CA GLY A 46 -11.59 9.26 -12.85
C GLY A 46 -12.67 8.48 -13.62
N LYS A 47 -13.16 7.36 -13.10
CA LYS A 47 -14.20 6.56 -13.77
C LYS A 47 -15.60 7.12 -13.55
N SER A 48 -16.50 6.83 -14.49
CA SER A 48 -17.92 7.10 -14.30
C SER A 48 -18.52 6.21 -13.22
N LYS A 49 -19.64 6.66 -12.62
CA LYS A 49 -20.38 5.85 -11.64
C LYS A 49 -20.72 4.45 -12.16
N ILE A 50 -21.16 4.34 -13.41
CA ILE A 50 -21.52 3.04 -14.02
C ILE A 50 -20.31 2.10 -14.07
N GLU A 51 -19.11 2.61 -14.33
CA GLU A 51 -17.92 1.78 -14.32
C GLU A 51 -17.45 1.44 -12.90
N VAL A 52 -17.57 2.38 -11.95
CA VAL A 52 -17.30 2.10 -10.54
C VAL A 52 -18.25 1.03 -10.00
N ASP A 53 -19.53 1.08 -10.38
CA ASP A 53 -20.53 0.07 -10.01
C ASP A 53 -20.14 -1.34 -10.50
N LYS A 54 -19.38 -1.46 -11.59
CA LYS A 54 -18.85 -2.76 -12.08
C LYS A 54 -17.70 -3.29 -11.23
N ILE A 55 -16.99 -2.40 -10.53
CA ILE A 55 -15.81 -2.74 -9.71
C ILE A 55 -16.22 -3.01 -8.27
N LEU A 56 -17.02 -2.13 -7.68
CA LEU A 56 -17.41 -2.19 -6.27
C LEU A 56 -18.77 -2.88 -6.04
N GLY A 57 -19.51 -3.16 -7.11
CA GLY A 57 -20.93 -3.49 -7.04
C GLY A 57 -21.79 -2.22 -7.09
N LYS A 58 -23.11 -2.38 -7.23
CA LYS A 58 -24.04 -1.24 -7.23
C LYS A 58 -23.93 -0.49 -5.90
N SER A 59 -23.98 0.84 -5.98
CA SER A 59 -24.07 1.70 -4.80
C SER A 59 -25.33 1.40 -3.98
N ASP A 60 -25.20 1.35 -2.66
CA ASP A 60 -26.29 1.16 -1.71
C ASP A 60 -27.19 2.39 -1.63
N LYS A 61 -26.59 3.58 -1.78
CA LYS A 61 -27.25 4.88 -1.69
C LYS A 61 -26.55 5.89 -2.60
N VAL A 62 -27.32 6.84 -3.14
CA VAL A 62 -26.82 8.01 -3.86
C VAL A 62 -27.54 9.24 -3.32
N GLU A 63 -26.82 10.31 -3.05
CA GLU A 63 -27.38 11.58 -2.58
C GLU A 63 -26.70 12.78 -3.26
N PRO A 64 -27.36 13.94 -3.34
CA PRO A 64 -26.73 15.14 -3.88
C PRO A 64 -25.65 15.67 -2.94
N PHE A 65 -24.54 16.15 -3.51
CA PHE A 65 -23.43 16.77 -2.82
C PHE A 65 -23.20 18.19 -3.34
N THR A 66 -23.26 19.17 -2.44
CA THR A 66 -23.15 20.60 -2.76
C THR A 66 -22.10 21.27 -1.88
N GLU A 67 -20.82 21.02 -2.16
CA GLU A 67 -19.73 21.69 -1.45
C GLU A 67 -19.30 22.96 -2.18
N SER A 68 -19.14 24.03 -1.41
CA SER A 68 -18.87 25.39 -1.89
C SER A 68 -17.52 25.54 -2.60
N SER A 69 -16.55 24.70 -2.24
CA SER A 69 -15.19 24.66 -2.81
C SER A 69 -15.08 23.84 -4.09
N THR A 70 -16.19 23.30 -4.59
CA THR A 70 -16.21 22.41 -5.76
C THR A 70 -17.11 22.98 -6.86
N PRO A 71 -16.98 22.51 -8.12
CA PRO A 71 -17.96 22.80 -9.17
C PRO A 71 -19.39 22.40 -8.79
N CYS A 72 -19.56 21.51 -7.81
CA CYS A 72 -20.84 20.99 -7.34
C CYS A 72 -21.73 22.05 -6.65
N LYS A 73 -21.21 23.26 -6.39
CA LYS A 73 -21.99 24.36 -5.80
C LYS A 73 -23.14 24.82 -6.70
N LYS A 74 -22.92 24.85 -8.02
CA LYS A 74 -23.92 25.35 -8.99
C LYS A 74 -24.87 24.25 -9.42
N GLU A 75 -24.33 23.05 -9.61
CA GLU A 75 -25.04 21.84 -9.99
C GLU A 75 -24.58 20.73 -9.06
N PRO A 76 -25.46 20.18 -8.20
CA PRO A 76 -25.06 19.16 -7.23
C PRO A 76 -24.38 17.97 -7.91
N CYS A 77 -23.23 17.56 -7.37
CA CYS A 77 -22.60 16.32 -7.77
C CYS A 77 -23.29 15.13 -7.11
N GLU A 78 -23.07 13.93 -7.64
CA GLU A 78 -23.53 12.71 -6.98
C GLU A 78 -22.51 12.27 -5.93
N LYS A 79 -22.97 11.96 -4.72
CA LYS A 79 -22.22 11.19 -3.73
C LYS A 79 -22.84 9.81 -3.61
N ALA A 80 -22.09 8.78 -3.95
CA ALA A 80 -22.55 7.40 -3.84
C ALA A 80 -21.80 6.65 -2.73
N TYR A 81 -22.54 5.74 -2.09
CA TYR A 81 -22.08 4.91 -0.99
C TYR A 81 -22.07 3.46 -1.43
N TYR A 82 -21.00 2.74 -1.13
CA TYR A 82 -20.81 1.35 -1.55
C TYR A 82 -20.43 0.48 -0.37
N GLN A 83 -20.91 -0.76 -0.40
CA GLN A 83 -20.53 -1.83 0.51
C GLN A 83 -20.71 -1.42 1.99
N LYS A 84 -21.89 -0.90 2.34
CA LYS A 84 -22.24 -0.42 3.69
C LYS A 84 -21.28 0.68 4.17
N ASP A 85 -21.19 1.74 3.38
CA ASP A 85 -20.36 2.92 3.63
C ASP A 85 -18.85 2.63 3.72
N LYS A 86 -18.38 1.46 3.28
CA LYS A 86 -16.94 1.19 3.17
C LYS A 86 -16.27 2.13 2.17
N TYR A 87 -16.97 2.47 1.09
CA TYR A 87 -16.51 3.48 0.13
C TYR A 87 -17.56 4.56 -0.04
N GLU A 88 -17.13 5.82 0.07
CA GLU A 88 -17.93 6.99 -0.28
C GLU A 88 -17.22 7.71 -1.43
N ILE A 89 -17.93 7.94 -2.53
CA ILE A 89 -17.34 8.52 -3.74
C ILE A 89 -18.18 9.69 -4.19
N ILE A 90 -17.54 10.85 -4.31
CA ILE A 90 -18.13 12.03 -4.94
C ILE A 90 -17.72 12.05 -6.41
N PHE A 91 -18.72 12.14 -7.29
CA PHE A 91 -18.55 12.18 -8.74
C PHE A 91 -18.56 13.63 -9.24
N ILE A 92 -17.38 14.23 -9.34
CA ILE A 92 -17.22 15.60 -9.85
C ILE A 92 -17.18 15.54 -11.37
N LYS A 93 -18.06 16.30 -12.05
CA LYS A 93 -18.27 16.23 -13.51
C LYS A 93 -18.52 14.79 -14.01
N GLY A 94 -19.24 13.99 -13.21
CA GLY A 94 -19.58 12.61 -13.53
C GLY A 94 -18.43 11.60 -13.37
N LYS A 95 -17.28 11.99 -12.81
CA LYS A 95 -16.11 11.14 -12.61
C LYS A 95 -15.78 10.99 -11.13
N ALA A 96 -15.41 9.78 -10.69
CA ALA A 96 -15.00 9.48 -9.33
C ALA A 96 -13.75 10.28 -8.96
N ASP A 97 -13.90 11.18 -7.98
CA ASP A 97 -12.83 12.13 -7.64
C ASP A 97 -12.46 12.09 -6.17
N TRP A 98 -13.40 12.45 -5.29
CA TRP A 98 -13.14 12.40 -3.86
C TRP A 98 -13.63 11.06 -3.34
N ILE A 99 -12.67 10.21 -2.96
CA ILE A 99 -12.91 8.83 -2.54
C ILE A 99 -12.50 8.71 -1.08
N THR A 100 -13.46 8.38 -0.23
CA THR A 100 -13.22 8.00 1.16
C THR A 100 -13.28 6.49 1.28
N ILE A 101 -12.29 5.89 1.95
CA ILE A 101 -12.23 4.46 2.26
C ILE A 101 -12.25 4.31 3.78
N ASN A 102 -13.36 3.78 4.29
CA ASN A 102 -13.60 3.60 5.72
C ASN A 102 -13.21 2.19 6.20
N ASN A 103 -13.31 1.97 7.51
CA ASN A 103 -13.12 0.66 8.16
C ASN A 103 -11.72 0.06 7.93
N LEU A 104 -10.67 0.87 8.11
CA LEU A 104 -9.27 0.47 7.91
C LEU A 104 -8.51 0.16 9.20
N SER A 105 -9.21 -0.01 10.34
CA SER A 105 -8.59 -0.13 11.67
C SER A 105 -7.81 -1.43 11.90
N GLU A 106 -7.90 -2.39 10.99
CA GLU A 106 -7.07 -3.59 10.97
C GLU A 106 -5.60 -3.28 10.56
N TYR A 107 -5.38 -2.22 9.77
CA TYR A 107 -4.06 -1.81 9.27
C TYR A 107 -3.36 -0.83 10.21
N ASP A 108 -2.04 -1.00 10.36
CA ASP A 108 -1.19 -0.10 11.13
C ASP A 108 -1.09 1.29 10.48
N PHE A 109 -0.96 2.33 11.30
CA PHE A 109 -0.74 3.68 10.81
C PHE A 109 0.74 3.87 10.42
N THR A 110 1.12 3.34 9.26
CA THR A 110 2.48 3.44 8.71
C THR A 110 2.46 3.80 7.22
N GLU A 111 3.59 4.24 6.71
CA GLU A 111 3.75 4.69 5.32
C GLU A 111 3.62 3.53 4.32
N GLU A 112 4.05 2.33 4.71
CA GLU A 112 3.98 1.12 3.89
C GLU A 112 2.54 0.70 3.57
N ASN A 113 1.58 1.06 4.44
CA ASN A 113 0.18 0.73 4.23
C ASN A 113 -0.49 1.53 3.11
N ILE A 114 0.23 2.40 2.40
CA ILE A 114 -0.23 2.88 1.08
C ILE A 114 -0.44 1.71 0.08
N GLN A 115 0.25 0.59 0.28
CA GLN A 115 0.12 -0.61 -0.57
C GLN A 115 -1.26 -1.24 -0.55
N ILE A 116 -2.04 -1.04 0.51
CA ILE A 116 -3.43 -1.54 0.57
C ILE A 116 -4.33 -0.89 -0.49
N PHE A 117 -3.89 0.23 -1.06
CA PHE A 117 -4.56 0.95 -2.14
C PHE A 117 -4.07 0.54 -3.55
N GLY A 118 -3.22 -0.48 -3.66
CA GLY A 118 -2.63 -0.89 -4.94
C GLY A 118 -1.52 0.05 -5.44
N ILE A 119 -0.95 0.86 -4.54
CA ILE A 119 0.13 1.80 -4.83
C ILE A 119 1.46 1.22 -4.29
N PRO A 120 2.55 1.18 -5.07
CA PRO A 120 3.86 0.78 -4.56
C PRO A 120 4.31 1.64 -3.37
N ILE A 121 5.14 1.10 -2.47
CA ILE A 121 5.72 1.89 -1.38
C ILE A 121 6.43 3.10 -1.97
N THR A 122 6.06 4.28 -1.48
CA THR A 122 6.66 5.55 -1.88
C THR A 122 6.67 6.49 -0.68
N ARG A 123 7.58 7.46 -0.70
CA ARG A 123 7.78 8.39 0.40
C ARG A 123 6.65 9.41 0.45
N PRO A 124 6.04 9.68 1.63
CA PRO A 124 5.05 10.74 1.77
C PRO A 124 5.68 12.13 1.66
N GLU A 125 4.88 13.08 1.18
CA GLU A 125 5.21 14.52 1.22
C GLU A 125 5.14 15.01 2.67
N PHE A 126 4.21 14.46 3.46
CA PHE A 126 3.99 14.85 4.85
C PHE A 126 3.65 13.62 5.71
N SER A 127 4.26 13.54 6.89
CA SER A 127 4.06 12.45 7.84
C SER A 127 4.06 13.02 9.26
N ASN A 128 2.92 12.93 9.94
CA ASN A 128 2.76 13.20 11.36
C ASN A 128 2.25 11.93 12.05
N PRO A 129 3.09 11.25 12.87
CA PRO A 129 2.74 9.99 13.52
C PRO A 129 1.44 10.02 14.35
N GLN A 130 1.02 11.20 14.81
CA GLN A 130 -0.16 11.34 15.66
C GLN A 130 -1.47 11.41 14.87
N ASN A 131 -1.45 11.74 13.58
CA ASN A 131 -2.69 12.12 12.89
C ASN A 131 -2.74 11.75 11.41
N LEU A 132 -1.74 12.11 10.60
CA LEU A 132 -1.89 12.14 9.14
C LEU A 132 -0.59 11.77 8.44
N ILE A 133 -0.69 10.87 7.46
CA ILE A 133 0.34 10.66 6.43
C ILE A 133 -0.28 11.03 5.08
N ARG A 134 0.44 11.80 4.27
CA ARG A 134 -0.02 12.32 2.99
C ARG A 134 1.01 12.12 1.90
N TRP A 135 0.54 11.66 0.75
CA TRP A 135 1.24 11.66 -0.52
C TRP A 135 0.54 12.61 -1.49
N LYS A 136 1.33 13.23 -2.36
CA LYS A 136 0.84 14.04 -3.47
C LYS A 136 1.47 13.63 -4.78
N ASP A 137 0.74 13.82 -5.86
CA ASP A 137 1.22 13.67 -7.24
C ASP A 137 1.87 12.29 -7.51
N ILE A 138 1.23 11.23 -7.00
CA ILE A 138 1.71 9.84 -7.14
C ILE A 138 0.79 9.05 -8.05
N GLU A 139 1.35 8.32 -9.03
CA GLU A 139 0.58 7.41 -9.90
C GLU A 139 -0.64 8.06 -10.60
N GLY A 140 -0.57 9.37 -10.90
CA GLY A 140 -1.68 10.12 -11.49
C GLY A 140 -2.81 10.49 -10.52
N ILE A 141 -2.58 10.33 -9.22
CA ILE A 141 -3.48 10.70 -8.12
C ILE A 141 -2.95 11.98 -7.49
N ASN A 142 -3.83 12.96 -7.30
CA ASN A 142 -3.49 14.28 -6.75
C ASN A 142 -3.07 14.18 -5.29
N GLU A 143 -3.87 13.51 -4.45
CA GLU A 143 -3.56 13.39 -3.03
C GLU A 143 -4.09 12.06 -2.47
N ILE A 144 -3.29 11.40 -1.63
CA ILE A 144 -3.73 10.30 -0.77
C ILE A 144 -3.42 10.68 0.67
N ASN A 145 -4.42 10.66 1.53
CA ASN A 145 -4.30 10.87 2.97
C ASN A 145 -4.73 9.61 3.71
N ILE A 146 -3.97 9.18 4.71
CA ILE A 146 -4.44 8.21 5.72
C ILE A 146 -4.48 8.89 7.08
N PHE A 147 -5.54 8.65 7.84
CA PHE A 147 -5.76 9.27 9.15
C PHE A 147 -5.62 8.24 10.27
N ASN A 148 -4.94 8.61 11.35
CA ASN A 148 -4.79 7.79 12.55
C ASN A 148 -6.10 7.78 13.36
N ASN A 149 -6.49 6.63 13.90
CA ASN A 149 -7.65 6.51 14.79
C ASN A 149 -7.34 6.83 16.28
N GLY A 150 -6.11 7.22 16.59
CA GLY A 150 -5.61 7.48 17.95
C GLY A 150 -4.99 6.27 18.65
N SER A 151 -5.13 5.06 18.09
CA SER A 151 -4.54 3.82 18.62
C SER A 151 -3.38 3.30 17.75
N GLY A 152 -2.83 4.13 16.85
CA GLY A 152 -1.78 3.72 15.92
C GLY A 152 -2.29 2.86 14.75
N LYS A 153 -3.60 2.89 14.48
CA LYS A 153 -4.24 2.20 13.34
C LYS A 153 -4.85 3.22 12.39
N ILE A 154 -5.12 2.81 11.16
CA ILE A 154 -5.78 3.68 10.17
C ILE A 154 -7.27 3.78 10.51
N SER A 155 -7.80 4.99 10.62
CA SER A 155 -9.24 5.22 10.73
C SER A 155 -9.90 5.09 9.36
N TYR A 156 -9.48 5.96 8.44
CA TYR A 156 -9.94 6.00 7.06
C TYR A 156 -8.84 6.57 6.16
N ALA A 157 -9.02 6.40 4.86
CA ALA A 157 -8.23 7.07 3.84
C ALA A 157 -9.09 8.01 3.03
N TYR A 158 -8.49 9.10 2.56
CA TYR A 158 -9.15 10.09 1.73
C TYR A 158 -8.26 10.43 0.54
N ILE A 159 -8.79 10.16 -0.64
CA ILE A 159 -8.10 10.25 -1.92
C ILE A 159 -8.78 11.32 -2.76
N LYS A 160 -7.98 12.21 -3.35
CA LYS A 160 -8.43 13.18 -4.34
C LYS A 160 -7.74 12.90 -5.66
N THR A 161 -8.46 13.09 -6.75
CA THR A 161 -7.93 12.94 -8.10
C THR A 161 -7.79 14.28 -8.79
N PHE A 162 -7.32 14.26 -10.03
CA PHE A 162 -7.43 15.39 -10.93
C PHE A 162 -8.75 15.27 -11.70
N THR A 163 -9.66 16.22 -11.51
CA THR A 163 -10.80 16.38 -12.42
C THR A 163 -10.58 17.54 -13.38
N ASP A 164 -10.24 17.17 -14.62
CA ASP A 164 -10.37 18.05 -15.79
C ASP A 164 -11.83 18.36 -16.12
#